data_AF-A0A2V9HR89-F1
#
_entry.id   AF-A0A2V9HR89-F1
#
_cell.length_a   1.000
_cell.length_b   1.000
_cell.length_c   1.000
_cell.angle_alpha   90.00
_cell.angle_beta   90.00
_cell.angle_gamma   90.00
#
_symmetry.space_group_name_H-M   'P 1'
#
loop_
_entity.id
_entity.type
_entity.pdbx_description
1 polymer ?
#
loop_
_entity_poly.entity_id
_entity_poly.type
_entity_poly.pdbx_seq_one_letter_code
_entity_poly.pdbx_strand_id
1 'polypeptide(L)'
;MEGPISKCADFSSLLKLIKDELVDLTGIGDLYVYDTALRIGAKLGVFPEKVYLHAGTRIGVRNLGLDARRTALRMASLPRALRRLKPHEVEDVLCIFKDRFGATVRGVRRSWCG
;
A
#
# COMPACT_ATOMS: atom_id res chain seq x y z
N MET A 1 19.21 -18.06 -13.67
CA MET A 1 18.40 -18.42 -12.49
C MET A 1 17.06 -18.92 -13.01
N GLU A 2 16.84 -20.23 -13.03
CA GLU A 2 15.55 -20.81 -13.41
C GLU A 2 14.77 -21.13 -12.15
N GLY A 3 13.70 -20.39 -11.88
CA GLY A 3 12.86 -20.59 -10.70
C GLY A 3 11.54 -19.82 -10.84
N PRO A 4 10.53 -20.07 -9.98
CA PRO A 4 9.23 -19.42 -10.07
C PRO A 4 9.30 -17.88 -10.12
N ILE A 5 10.26 -17.31 -9.38
CA ILE A 5 10.52 -15.86 -9.34
C ILE A 5 10.91 -15.29 -10.71
N SER A 6 11.71 -16.01 -11.52
CA SER A 6 12.14 -15.50 -12.83
C SER A 6 11.03 -15.54 -13.89
N LYS A 7 9.88 -16.15 -13.59
CA LYS A 7 8.70 -16.17 -14.45
C LYS A 7 7.71 -15.03 -14.17
N CYS A 8 7.92 -14.26 -13.09
CA CYS A 8 7.06 -13.13 -12.76
C CYS A 8 7.32 -11.97 -13.73
N ALA A 9 6.35 -11.68 -14.61
CA ALA A 9 6.45 -10.60 -15.59
C ALA A 9 6.20 -9.21 -14.99
N ASP A 10 5.49 -9.14 -13.87
CA ASP A 10 5.12 -7.90 -13.22
C ASP A 10 5.10 -8.03 -11.68
N PHE A 11 5.00 -6.90 -11.00
CA PHE A 11 4.98 -6.86 -9.55
C PHE A 11 3.76 -7.56 -8.94
N SER A 12 2.61 -7.56 -9.60
CA SER A 12 1.40 -8.23 -9.09
C SER A 12 1.58 -9.75 -9.06
N SER A 13 2.18 -10.31 -10.10
CA SER A 13 2.51 -11.73 -10.18
C SER A 13 3.57 -12.13 -9.15
N LEU A 14 4.59 -11.28 -8.94
CA LEU A 14 5.60 -11.48 -7.90
C LEU A 14 4.99 -11.44 -6.49
N LEU A 15 4.18 -10.42 -6.20
CA LEU A 15 3.51 -10.30 -4.90
C LEU A 15 2.61 -11.50 -4.62
N LYS A 16 1.87 -11.98 -5.63
CA LYS A 16 1.05 -13.19 -5.50
C LYS A 16 1.90 -14.42 -5.19
N LEU A 17 2.97 -14.64 -5.95
CA LEU A 17 3.90 -15.76 -5.71
C LEU A 17 4.41 -15.73 -4.26
N ILE A 18 4.96 -14.59 -3.81
CA ILE A 18 5.47 -14.46 -2.44
C ILE A 18 4.36 -14.68 -1.40
N LYS A 19 3.14 -14.22 -1.65
CA LYS A 19 2.00 -14.47 -0.75
C LYS A 19 1.65 -15.95 -0.65
N ASP A 20 1.59 -16.64 -1.79
CA ASP A 20 1.23 -18.06 -1.84
C ASP A 20 2.30 -18.93 -1.16
N GLU A 21 3.58 -18.62 -1.36
CA GLU A 21 4.71 -19.34 -0.73
C GLU A 21 4.78 -19.14 0.79
N LEU A 22 4.26 -18.03 1.31
CA LEU A 22 4.32 -17.69 2.73
C LEU A 22 2.99 -17.94 3.48
N VAL A 23 1.95 -18.43 2.80
CA VAL A 23 0.58 -18.52 3.36
C VAL A 23 0.49 -19.42 4.59
N ASP A 24 1.28 -20.48 4.64
CA ASP A 24 1.27 -21.46 5.74
C ASP A 24 2.14 -21.03 6.94
N LEU A 25 2.85 -19.89 6.84
CA LEU A 25 3.70 -19.39 7.90
C LEU A 25 2.91 -18.52 8.89
N THR A 26 2.78 -19.02 10.11
CA THR A 26 2.13 -18.29 11.20
C THR A 26 2.94 -17.03 11.57
N GLY A 27 2.26 -15.90 11.75
CA GLY A 27 2.86 -14.64 12.19
C GLY A 27 3.35 -13.71 11.05
N ILE A 28 3.20 -14.13 9.80
CA ILE A 28 3.56 -13.31 8.63
C ILE A 28 2.35 -12.51 8.14
N GLY A 29 2.43 -11.18 8.24
CA GLY A 29 1.38 -10.27 7.78
C GLY A 29 1.61 -9.72 6.37
N ASP A 30 0.56 -9.13 5.78
CA ASP A 30 0.61 -8.53 4.43
C ASP A 30 1.75 -7.51 4.24
N LEU A 31 2.15 -6.79 5.31
CA LEU A 31 3.31 -5.88 5.25
C LEU A 31 4.59 -6.64 4.92
N TYR A 32 4.87 -7.73 5.62
CA TYR A 32 6.08 -8.54 5.39
C TYR A 32 6.11 -9.11 3.97
N VAL A 33 4.96 -9.62 3.50
CA VAL A 33 4.79 -10.14 2.14
C VAL A 33 5.11 -9.05 1.11
N TYR A 34 4.55 -7.86 1.28
CA TYR A 34 4.78 -6.73 0.39
C TYR A 34 6.25 -6.27 0.39
N ASP A 35 6.83 -6.11 1.58
CA ASP A 35 8.23 -5.73 1.79
C ASP A 35 9.22 -6.68 1.13
N THR A 36 8.91 -7.98 1.18
CA THR A 36 9.70 -9.04 0.56
C THR A 36 9.59 -8.95 -0.96
N ALA A 37 8.37 -8.85 -1.49
CA ALA A 37 8.13 -8.68 -2.92
C ALA A 37 8.78 -7.40 -3.48
N LEU A 38 8.76 -6.30 -2.72
CA LEU A 38 9.39 -5.03 -3.12
C LEU A 38 10.91 -5.13 -3.22
N ARG A 39 11.56 -5.77 -2.24
CA ARG A 39 13.02 -5.99 -2.26
C ARG A 39 13.46 -6.89 -3.42
N ILE A 40 12.72 -7.98 -3.66
CA ILE A 40 13.00 -8.88 -4.80
C ILE A 40 12.71 -8.16 -6.12
N GLY A 41 11.57 -7.47 -6.22
CA GLY A 41 11.17 -6.73 -7.41
C GLY A 41 12.19 -5.66 -7.80
N ALA A 42 12.75 -4.95 -6.83
CA ALA A 42 13.81 -3.98 -7.06
C ALA A 42 15.08 -4.60 -7.70
N LYS A 43 15.41 -5.86 -7.37
CA LYS A 43 16.53 -6.58 -8.02
C LYS A 43 16.20 -7.05 -9.44
N LEU A 44 14.92 -7.30 -9.72
CA LEU A 44 14.42 -7.73 -11.03
C LEU A 44 14.01 -6.56 -11.93
N GLY A 45 13.99 -5.33 -11.43
CA GLY A 45 13.48 -4.16 -12.16
C GLY A 45 11.96 -4.11 -12.28
N VAL A 46 11.21 -4.91 -11.51
CA VAL A 46 9.74 -4.90 -11.50
C VAL A 46 9.22 -4.16 -10.27
N PHE A 47 8.40 -3.14 -10.50
CA PHE A 47 7.90 -2.25 -9.45
C PHE A 47 6.37 -2.18 -9.47
N PRO A 48 5.73 -1.85 -8.33
CA PRO A 48 4.29 -1.68 -8.28
C PRO A 48 3.82 -0.52 -9.18
N GLU A 49 2.73 -0.73 -9.92
CA GLU A 49 2.02 0.31 -10.70
C GLU A 49 0.84 0.92 -9.93
N LYS A 50 0.49 0.31 -8.80
CA LYS A 50 -0.62 0.67 -7.90
C LYS A 50 -0.16 0.55 -6.46
N VAL A 51 -0.81 1.28 -5.57
CA VAL A 51 -0.46 1.30 -4.14
C VAL A 51 -1.15 0.13 -3.46
N TYR A 52 -0.40 -0.87 -3.01
CA TYR A 52 -0.96 -2.04 -2.32
C TYR A 52 -1.26 -1.73 -0.86
N LEU A 53 -2.38 -2.27 -0.35
CA LEU A 53 -2.89 -1.95 0.97
C LEU A 53 -2.71 -3.12 1.95
N HIS A 54 -1.93 -2.89 3.00
CA HIS A 54 -1.75 -3.74 4.19
C HIS A 54 -2.19 -2.95 5.44
N ALA A 55 -1.98 -3.50 6.64
CA ALA A 55 -2.51 -2.92 7.89
C ALA A 55 -2.18 -1.42 8.09
N GLY A 56 -0.92 -1.02 7.87
CA GLY A 56 -0.47 0.37 8.06
C GLY A 56 -1.06 1.34 7.02
N THR A 57 -0.95 1.00 5.74
CA THR A 57 -1.48 1.82 4.64
C THR A 57 -2.99 1.93 4.67
N ARG A 58 -3.72 0.89 5.13
CA ARG A 58 -5.18 0.98 5.32
C ARG A 58 -5.58 2.06 6.32
N ILE A 59 -4.77 2.31 7.35
CA ILE A 59 -5.00 3.41 8.30
C ILE A 59 -4.79 4.75 7.60
N GLY A 60 -3.66 4.92 6.89
CA GLY A 60 -3.39 6.15 6.13
C GLY A 60 -4.46 6.46 5.08
N VAL A 61 -4.88 5.45 4.30
CA VAL A 61 -5.97 5.55 3.32
C VAL A 61 -7.28 5.97 3.98
N ARG A 62 -7.64 5.35 5.10
CA ARG A 62 -8.86 5.71 5.85
C ARG A 62 -8.78 7.16 6.33
N ASN A 63 -7.64 7.59 6.86
CA ASN A 63 -7.43 8.95 7.36
C ASN A 63 -7.42 10.01 6.24
N LEU A 64 -7.17 9.61 4.99
CA LEU A 64 -7.36 10.45 3.80
C LEU A 64 -8.80 10.45 3.25
N GLY A 65 -9.74 9.73 3.89
CA GLY A 65 -11.13 9.61 3.43
C GLY A 65 -11.31 8.73 2.19
N LEU A 66 -10.38 7.83 1.92
CA LEU A 66 -10.42 6.92 0.77
C LEU A 66 -10.88 5.50 1.18
N ASP A 67 -11.27 4.69 0.20
CA ASP A 67 -11.80 3.33 0.43
C ASP A 67 -10.69 2.32 0.81
N ALA A 68 -10.46 2.19 2.12
CA ALA A 68 -9.46 1.29 2.70
C ALA A 68 -9.83 -0.20 2.66
N ARG A 69 -10.97 -0.61 2.08
CA ARG A 69 -11.36 -2.03 1.93
C ARG A 69 -10.71 -2.70 0.72
N ARG A 70 -10.20 -1.90 -0.23
CA ARG A 70 -9.55 -2.40 -1.45
C ARG A 70 -8.22 -3.10 -1.12
N THR A 71 -7.76 -3.95 -2.02
CA THR A 71 -6.41 -4.56 -1.94
C THR A 71 -5.33 -3.62 -2.47
N ALA A 72 -5.69 -2.71 -3.37
CA ALA A 72 -4.80 -1.68 -3.90
C ALA A 72 -5.58 -0.44 -4.40
N LEU A 73 -4.90 0.70 -4.48
CA LEU A 73 -5.40 1.95 -5.06
C LEU A 73 -4.67 2.28 -6.37
N ARG A 74 -5.43 2.72 -7.38
CA ARG A 74 -4.87 3.30 -8.60
C ARG A 74 -4.32 4.69 -8.30
N MET A 75 -3.19 5.07 -8.90
CA MET A 75 -2.60 6.41 -8.71
C MET A 75 -3.58 7.55 -9.00
N ALA A 76 -4.44 7.39 -10.02
CA ALA A 76 -5.47 8.37 -10.38
C ALA A 76 -6.50 8.64 -9.25
N SER A 77 -6.68 7.71 -8.31
CA SER A 77 -7.61 7.85 -7.18
C SER A 77 -7.04 8.63 -5.99
N LEU A 78 -5.73 8.90 -5.98
CA LEU A 78 -5.06 9.58 -4.87
C LEU A 78 -5.17 11.11 -4.98
N PRO A 79 -4.97 11.87 -3.90
CA PRO A 79 -4.77 13.32 -3.96
C PRO A 79 -3.63 13.71 -4.91
N ARG A 80 -3.77 14.84 -5.63
CA ARG A 80 -2.80 15.30 -6.66
C ARG A 80 -1.36 15.40 -6.15
N ALA A 81 -1.18 15.79 -4.88
CA ALA A 81 0.13 15.87 -4.25
C ALA A 81 0.88 14.52 -4.22
N LEU A 82 0.16 13.42 -3.94
CA LEU A 82 0.74 12.08 -3.89
C LEU A 82 0.97 11.47 -5.28
N ARG A 83 0.26 11.95 -6.31
CA ARG A 83 0.42 11.45 -7.69
C ARG A 83 1.79 11.76 -8.31
N ARG A 84 2.59 12.61 -7.68
CA ARG A 84 3.97 12.94 -8.09
C ARG A 84 4.99 11.90 -7.64
N LEU A 85 4.60 11.03 -6.71
CA LEU A 85 5.44 9.97 -6.17
C LEU A 85 5.19 8.66 -6.93
N LYS A 86 6.15 7.73 -6.83
CA LYS A 86 5.98 6.35 -7.29
C LYS A 86 5.03 5.59 -6.36
N PRO A 87 4.38 4.51 -6.83
CA PRO A 87 3.41 3.79 -6.00
C PRO A 87 3.97 3.23 -4.68
N HIS A 88 5.23 2.78 -4.64
CA HIS A 88 5.88 2.33 -3.41
C HIS A 88 6.24 3.50 -2.47
N GLU A 89 6.58 4.67 -3.01
CA GLU A 89 6.81 5.87 -2.18
C GLU A 89 5.50 6.38 -1.56
N VAL A 90 4.37 6.26 -2.29
CA VAL A 90 3.05 6.56 -1.71
C VAL A 90 2.69 5.56 -0.61
N GLU A 91 2.99 4.27 -0.83
CA GLU A 91 2.80 3.23 0.18
C GLU A 91 3.53 3.60 1.48
N ASP A 92 4.84 3.90 1.40
CA ASP A 92 5.65 4.37 2.53
C ASP A 92 4.99 5.56 3.25
N VAL A 93 4.55 6.57 2.49
CA VAL A 93 3.91 7.76 3.04
C VAL A 93 2.63 7.39 3.81
N LEU A 94 1.80 6.52 3.25
CA LEU A 94 0.55 6.07 3.86
C LEU A 94 0.79 5.17 5.07
N CYS A 95 1.87 4.39 5.11
CA CYS A 95 2.20 3.50 6.23
C CYS A 95 2.84 4.25 7.40
N ILE A 96 3.87 5.06 7.11
CA ILE A 96 4.73 5.72 8.10
C ILE A 96 4.00 6.92 8.69
N PHE A 97 3.39 7.76 7.86
CA PHE A 97 2.72 8.99 8.30
C PHE A 97 1.21 8.82 8.53
N LYS A 98 0.71 7.57 8.64
CA LYS A 98 -0.71 7.26 8.83
C LYS A 98 -1.39 8.13 9.90
N ASP A 99 -0.71 8.37 11.03
CA ASP A 99 -1.23 9.12 12.18
C ASP A 99 -1.13 10.65 12.00
N ARG A 100 -0.47 11.13 10.95
CA ARG A 100 -0.42 12.55 10.56
C ARG A 100 -1.59 12.94 9.67
N PHE A 101 -2.23 11.97 9.00
CA PHE A 101 -3.45 12.19 8.27
C PHE A 101 -4.63 12.25 9.24
N GLY A 102 -5.58 13.18 9.03
CA GLY A 102 -6.74 13.34 9.92
C GLY A 102 -6.67 14.53 10.89
N ALA A 103 -5.56 15.28 10.94
CA ALA A 103 -5.47 16.52 11.73
C ALA A 103 -6.27 17.70 11.16
N THR A 104 -6.94 17.54 10.00
CA THR A 104 -7.73 18.63 9.39
C THR A 104 -8.95 18.11 8.64
N VAL A 105 -9.92 17.59 9.39
CA VAL A 105 -11.33 17.78 9.05
C VAL A 105 -11.98 18.57 10.19
N ARG A 106 -11.54 19.82 10.38
CA ARG A 106 -12.36 20.84 11.05
C ARG A 106 -13.14 21.55 9.95
N GLY A 107 -14.29 20.97 9.63
CA GLY A 107 -15.30 21.57 8.76
C GLY A 107 -16.69 21.14 9.23
N VAL A 108 -17.22 21.89 10.21
CA VAL A 108 -18.65 22.02 10.58
C VAL A 108 -19.31 20.72 11.11
N ARG A 109 -19.61 20.56 12.41
CA ARG A 109 -20.51 21.39 13.24
C ARG A 109 -20.01 21.45 14.70
N ARG A 110 -19.73 22.65 15.19
CA ARG A 110 -19.99 22.97 16.61
C ARG A 110 -21.30 23.74 16.62
N SER A 111 -22.41 23.10 17.00
CA SER A 111 -23.55 23.84 17.53
C SER A 111 -23.35 23.96 19.03
N TRP A 112 -22.93 25.14 19.46
CA TRP A 112 -23.22 25.65 20.79
C TRP A 112 -24.34 26.66 20.61
N CYS A 113 -25.50 26.36 21.21
CA CYS A 113 -26.61 27.23 21.63
C CYS A 113 -27.91 26.41 21.61
N GLY A 114 -28.57 26.33 22.77
CA GLY A 114 -29.87 25.68 22.99
C GLY A 114 -29.85 24.79 24.22
#